data_AF-A0A7I7U2Y8-F1
#
_entry.id   AF-A0A7I7U2Y8-F1
#
_cell.length_a   1.000
_cell.length_b   1.000
_cell.length_c   1.000
_cell.angle_alpha   90.00
_cell.angle_beta   90.00
_cell.angle_gamma   90.00
#
_symmetry.space_group_name_H-M   'P 1'
#
loop_
_entity.id
_entity.type
_entity.pdbx_description
1 polymer ?
#
loop_
_entity_poly.entity_id
_entity_poly.type
_entity_poly.pdbx_seq_one_letter_code
_entity_poly.pdbx_strand_id
1 'polypeptide(L)'
;MTASDTEKSPPYVWAWHLLRLDFTGVALGALLFCVSLTPSLLPRDWLFQGLIGGLNAAIGYGIGVFVERMLRRFVLRDRTWWPPPRRILLTLKAIVVVGALGASVLMVIPAAAWQRQVSALMGMEGPTTTGYLRLLIIAVVVAALCIAVTRLLLDLIKTLARLLIRRWRLSDELALFIGTAAVVVLVITLVNGVLLRGFLAGANRVFQPQNIVTAEGVTQPEESERSGSPESFAAWDTLGYQGRSFVGTGPRADELARINGRPAREPIRVYAGLQTADSDDARMAVLLSELERTGAFDREVLVIVPTTGTGWVNPIAARSLEMMYNGDTAIVASQYSYLPSWISFMGDQQKSMAAGRLLIDTVHERWARLPAERRPRLLLYGESLGSMAGQAAFDWLPDIGRMGFSSVLWVGPPHASPLWRAVTVRRDPGTPQVQPRYDGGRTVRFSQGNNAVQIAADSATPWDEPRVLFLQHSSDPIVWWSEDLLFTRPDWLSEPPGRDRTASMRWYPIVTFWQVAADMTNAASVPGGHGHNYGDFILDGWVGVAPPDGWTGADTERIRAALADTESEDGVS
;
A
#
# COMPACT_ATOMS: atom_id res chain seq x y z
N MET A 1 -15.76 2.69 60.81
CA MET A 1 -16.30 4.06 60.90
C MET A 1 -15.15 4.98 61.31
N THR A 2 -14.59 5.71 60.34
CA THR A 2 -14.10 7.09 60.44
C THR A 2 -14.14 7.62 59.01
N ALA A 3 -14.78 8.77 58.88
CA ALA A 3 -15.15 9.40 57.62
C ALA A 3 -13.98 10.20 57.02
N SER A 4 -14.20 10.62 55.77
CA SER A 4 -13.42 11.55 54.93
C SER A 4 -12.06 11.07 54.42
N ASP A 5 -12.06 10.59 53.17
CA ASP A 5 -11.15 11.08 52.13
C ASP A 5 -11.69 10.68 50.75
N THR A 6 -12.81 11.28 50.38
CA THR A 6 -13.12 11.56 48.98
C THR A 6 -12.49 12.90 48.61
N GLU A 7 -11.16 13.02 48.72
CA GLU A 7 -10.48 14.01 47.90
C GLU A 7 -10.62 13.55 46.45
N LYS A 8 -11.59 14.13 45.74
CA LYS A 8 -11.48 14.28 44.29
C LYS A 8 -10.20 15.07 44.08
N SER A 9 -9.09 14.37 43.82
CA SER A 9 -7.82 15.01 43.51
C SER A 9 -8.09 16.08 42.46
N PRO A 10 -7.71 17.34 42.70
CA PRO A 10 -7.97 18.42 41.76
C PRO A 10 -7.53 18.04 40.34
N PRO A 11 -8.22 18.49 39.27
CA PRO A 11 -7.85 18.15 37.90
C PRO A 11 -6.39 18.49 37.57
N TYR A 12 -5.81 19.50 38.23
CA TYR A 12 -4.38 19.82 38.12
C TYR A 12 -3.45 18.76 38.74
N VAL A 13 -3.85 18.01 39.77
CA VAL A 13 -3.07 16.91 40.37
C VAL A 13 -3.05 15.71 39.41
N TRP A 14 -4.18 15.44 38.76
CA TRP A 14 -4.24 14.47 37.66
C TRP A 14 -3.37 14.90 36.46
N ALA A 15 -3.42 16.18 36.08
CA ALA A 15 -2.51 16.75 35.07
C ALA A 15 -1.04 16.68 35.51
N TRP A 16 -0.74 16.81 36.79
CA TRP A 16 0.62 16.68 37.34
C TRP A 16 1.10 15.23 37.35
N HIS A 17 0.20 14.27 37.56
CA HIS A 17 0.48 12.85 37.35
C HIS A 17 0.76 12.53 35.87
N LEU A 18 0.07 13.21 34.94
CA LEU A 18 0.37 13.13 33.51
C LEU A 18 1.76 13.68 33.14
N LEU A 19 2.38 14.50 33.99
CA LEU A 19 3.71 15.09 33.77
C LEU A 19 4.86 14.36 34.49
N ARG A 20 4.56 13.35 35.33
CA ARG A 20 5.63 12.52 35.92
C ARG A 20 6.27 11.63 34.84
N LEU A 21 7.53 11.89 34.54
CA LEU A 21 8.33 11.08 33.63
C LEU A 21 8.98 9.90 34.38
N ASP A 22 9.01 8.76 33.70
CA ASP A 22 9.70 7.56 34.12
C ASP A 22 11.05 7.56 33.37
N PHE A 23 12.15 7.41 34.09
CA PHE A 23 13.48 7.67 33.53
C PHE A 23 13.92 6.52 32.62
N THR A 24 13.57 5.28 32.95
CA THR A 24 13.80 4.13 32.07
C THR A 24 12.96 4.27 30.79
N GLY A 25 11.72 4.74 30.93
CA GLY A 25 10.88 5.15 29.82
C GLY A 25 11.53 6.22 28.93
N VAL A 26 12.09 7.30 29.51
CA VAL A 26 12.77 8.36 28.75
C VAL A 26 13.97 7.80 27.97
N ALA A 27 14.77 6.93 28.58
CA ALA A 27 15.92 6.32 27.94
C ALA A 27 15.52 5.46 26.73
N LEU A 28 14.57 4.52 26.90
CA LEU A 28 14.12 3.66 25.80
C LEU A 28 13.30 4.42 24.75
N GLY A 29 12.54 5.44 25.15
CA GLY A 29 11.85 6.33 24.22
C GLY A 29 12.84 7.08 23.32
N ALA A 30 13.90 7.65 23.88
CA ALA A 30 14.95 8.30 23.10
C ALA A 30 15.71 7.30 22.21
N LEU A 31 15.96 6.08 22.68
CA LEU A 31 16.58 5.04 21.87
C LEU A 31 15.73 4.71 20.64
N LEU A 32 14.45 4.40 20.80
CA LEU A 32 13.57 4.05 19.69
C LEU A 32 13.28 5.24 18.77
N PHE A 33 13.26 6.46 19.31
CA PHE A 33 13.29 7.68 18.50
C PHE A 33 14.53 7.73 17.61
N CYS A 34 15.73 7.56 18.19
CA CYS A 34 16.98 7.59 17.42
C CYS A 34 17.02 6.48 16.35
N VAL A 35 16.58 5.27 16.69
CA VAL A 35 16.52 4.16 15.72
C VAL A 35 15.51 4.46 14.60
N SER A 36 14.39 5.12 14.88
CA SER A 36 13.40 5.49 13.85
C SER A 36 13.93 6.46 12.79
N LEU A 37 14.99 7.22 13.12
CA LEU A 37 15.67 8.15 12.22
C LEU A 37 16.66 7.46 11.26
N THR A 38 16.86 6.16 11.41
CA THR A 38 17.64 5.37 10.44
C THR A 38 16.92 5.32 9.08
N PRO A 39 17.66 5.12 7.97
CA PRO A 39 17.08 5.09 6.64
C PRO A 39 16.05 3.96 6.48
N SER A 40 15.03 4.22 5.67
CA SER A 40 14.02 3.25 5.24
C SER A 40 14.00 3.21 3.70
N LEU A 41 12.91 2.72 3.10
CA LEU A 41 12.78 2.54 1.65
C LEU A 41 12.72 3.87 0.91
N LEU A 42 11.91 4.82 1.40
CA LEU A 42 11.66 6.10 0.73
C LEU A 42 12.18 7.31 1.52
N PRO A 43 12.48 8.44 0.83
CA PRO A 43 12.76 9.70 1.48
C PRO A 43 11.55 10.17 2.29
N ARG A 44 11.81 10.66 3.50
CA ARG A 44 10.77 11.18 4.41
C ARG A 44 11.03 12.64 4.71
N ASP A 45 9.99 13.46 4.58
CA ASP A 45 10.02 14.82 5.06
C ASP A 45 10.11 14.89 6.59
N TRP A 46 10.32 16.10 7.12
CA TRP A 46 10.46 16.33 8.55
C TRP A 46 9.14 16.09 9.33
N LEU A 47 7.99 16.22 8.68
CA LEU A 47 6.67 16.08 9.30
C LEU A 47 6.37 14.60 9.55
N PHE A 48 6.44 13.78 8.51
CA PHE A 48 6.27 12.34 8.58
C PHE A 48 7.33 11.69 9.46
N GLN A 49 8.60 12.10 9.33
CA GLN A 49 9.65 11.59 10.23
C GLN A 49 9.35 11.93 11.70
N GLY A 50 8.88 13.14 11.98
CA GLY A 50 8.49 13.56 13.33
C GLY A 50 7.36 12.70 13.88
N LEU A 51 6.34 12.40 13.07
CA LEU A 51 5.23 11.53 13.45
C LEU A 51 5.70 10.12 13.82
N ILE A 52 6.50 9.49 12.95
CA ILE A 52 7.03 8.13 13.18
C ILE A 52 7.96 8.13 14.40
N GLY A 53 8.81 9.15 14.53
CA GLY A 53 9.74 9.30 15.64
C GLY A 53 9.00 9.43 16.96
N GLY A 54 7.93 10.23 17.02
CA GLY A 54 7.09 10.38 18.21
C GLY A 54 6.36 9.09 18.60
N LEU A 55 5.83 8.36 17.61
CA LEU A 55 5.18 7.07 17.85
C LEU A 55 6.16 6.03 18.42
N ASN A 56 7.34 5.88 17.80
CA ASN A 56 8.38 4.98 18.30
C ASN A 56 8.91 5.40 19.67
N ALA A 57 9.03 6.71 19.93
CA ALA A 57 9.37 7.24 21.24
C ALA A 57 8.33 6.86 22.31
N ALA A 58 7.03 6.96 21.99
CA ALA A 58 5.96 6.58 22.91
C ALA A 58 5.96 5.07 23.20
N ILE A 59 6.17 4.24 22.17
CA ILE A 59 6.28 2.79 22.33
C ILE A 59 7.48 2.45 23.22
N GLY A 60 8.65 3.04 22.94
CA GLY A 60 9.85 2.83 23.75
C GLY A 60 9.70 3.29 25.18
N TYR A 61 9.03 4.42 25.38
CA TYR A 61 8.65 4.89 26.70
C TYR A 61 7.77 3.88 27.45
N GLY A 62 6.74 3.35 26.78
CA GLY A 62 5.86 2.32 27.35
C GLY A 62 6.63 1.05 27.75
N ILE A 63 7.51 0.57 26.88
CA ILE A 63 8.40 -0.58 27.16
C ILE A 63 9.30 -0.28 28.36
N GLY A 64 9.91 0.92 28.43
CA GLY A 64 10.79 1.29 29.53
C GLY A 64 10.09 1.36 30.88
N VAL A 65 8.89 1.93 30.92
CA VAL A 65 8.03 1.94 32.11
C VAL A 65 7.68 0.51 32.53
N PHE A 66 7.34 -0.36 31.57
CA PHE A 66 7.01 -1.75 31.86
C PHE A 66 8.21 -2.51 32.44
N VAL A 67 9.38 -2.40 31.80
CA VAL A 67 10.63 -3.02 32.25
C VAL A 67 11.00 -2.52 33.64
N GLU A 68 10.95 -1.21 33.90
CA GLU A 68 11.23 -0.65 35.22
C GLU A 68 10.29 -1.22 36.29
N ARG A 69 8.99 -1.32 36.00
CA ARG A 69 8.01 -1.91 36.93
C ARG A 69 8.28 -3.38 37.21
N MET A 70 8.60 -4.17 36.19
CA MET A 70 8.90 -5.61 36.37
C MET A 70 10.19 -5.81 37.17
N LEU A 71 11.25 -5.05 36.84
CA LEU A 71 12.51 -5.09 37.60
C LEU A 71 12.30 -4.69 39.06
N ARG A 72 11.55 -3.61 39.31
CA ARG A 72 11.20 -3.20 40.68
C ARG A 72 10.41 -4.28 41.41
N ARG A 73 9.44 -4.92 40.74
CA ARG A 73 8.54 -5.90 41.36
C ARG A 73 9.21 -7.22 41.72
N PHE A 74 10.07 -7.73 40.84
CA PHE A 74 10.62 -9.09 40.93
C PHE A 74 12.09 -9.15 41.32
N VAL A 75 12.88 -8.09 41.05
CA VAL A 75 14.34 -8.13 41.24
C VAL A 75 14.79 -7.21 42.38
N LEU A 76 14.23 -5.99 42.45
CA LEU A 76 14.74 -4.93 43.32
C LEU A 76 13.93 -4.73 44.63
N ARG A 77 12.71 -5.29 44.75
CA ARG A 77 11.80 -5.05 45.88
C ARG A 77 12.43 -5.34 47.25
N ASP A 78 13.21 -6.42 47.33
CA ASP A 78 13.76 -6.94 48.59
C ASP A 78 15.29 -6.75 48.66
N ARG A 79 15.84 -5.82 47.87
CA ARG A 79 17.29 -5.55 47.82
C ARG A 79 17.64 -4.37 48.72
N THR A 80 18.51 -4.61 49.69
CA THR A 80 18.95 -3.63 50.70
C THR A 80 19.69 -2.42 50.12
N TRP A 81 20.30 -2.56 48.94
CA TRP A 81 21.01 -1.49 48.23
C TRP A 81 20.08 -0.64 47.34
N TRP A 82 18.78 -0.96 47.27
CA TRP A 82 17.79 -0.26 46.46
C TRP A 82 16.69 0.35 47.35
N PRO A 83 16.35 1.65 47.18
CA PRO A 83 16.89 2.60 46.20
C PRO A 83 18.25 3.20 46.60
N PRO A 84 19.11 3.59 45.63
CA PRO A 84 20.37 4.27 45.89
C PRO A 84 20.18 5.62 46.62
N PRO A 85 21.25 6.18 47.23
CA PRO A 85 21.24 7.51 47.82
C PRO A 85 20.67 8.58 46.88
N ARG A 86 19.94 9.56 47.44
CA ARG A 86 19.24 10.61 46.68
C ARG A 86 20.13 11.34 45.68
N ARG A 87 21.39 11.63 46.04
CA ARG A 87 22.35 12.31 45.15
C ARG A 87 22.64 11.48 43.91
N ILE A 88 22.93 10.18 44.08
CA ILE A 88 23.19 9.24 43.00
C ILE A 88 21.96 9.12 42.09
N LEU A 89 20.77 9.01 42.66
CA LEU A 89 19.52 8.98 41.89
C LEU A 89 19.31 10.25 41.07
N LEU A 90 19.55 11.44 41.64
CA LEU A 90 19.42 12.70 40.91
C LEU A 90 20.44 12.81 39.78
N THR A 91 21.69 12.40 40.02
CA THR A 91 22.73 12.37 38.99
C THR A 91 22.36 11.42 37.85
N LEU A 92 21.92 10.18 38.15
CA LEU A 92 21.48 9.22 37.14
C LEU A 92 20.30 9.75 36.32
N LYS A 93 19.33 10.38 36.98
CA LYS A 93 18.19 11.03 36.32
C LYS A 93 18.63 12.15 35.39
N ALA A 94 19.54 13.01 35.84
CA ALA A 94 20.08 14.09 35.03
C ALA A 94 20.85 13.54 33.81
N ILE A 95 21.68 12.51 34.01
CA ILE A 95 22.40 11.82 32.92
C ILE A 95 21.44 11.26 31.90
N VAL A 96 20.37 10.58 32.33
CA VAL A 96 19.37 10.02 31.41
C VAL A 96 18.66 11.10 30.62
N VAL A 97 18.20 12.18 31.27
CA VAL A 97 17.47 13.26 30.59
C VAL A 97 18.39 14.02 29.61
N VAL A 98 19.59 14.42 30.06
CA VAL A 98 20.56 15.14 29.22
C VAL A 98 21.06 14.24 28.10
N GLY A 99 21.35 12.97 28.39
CA GLY A 99 21.78 11.99 27.40
C GLY A 99 20.70 11.68 26.37
N ALA A 100 19.45 11.50 26.78
CA ALA A 100 18.31 11.28 25.88
C ALA A 100 18.07 12.48 24.96
N LEU A 101 18.08 13.70 25.51
CA LEU A 101 17.91 14.93 24.73
C LEU A 101 19.08 15.14 23.76
N GLY A 102 20.32 15.00 24.26
CA GLY A 102 21.54 15.13 23.48
C GLY A 102 21.59 14.11 22.34
N ALA A 103 21.33 12.83 22.62
CA ALA A 103 21.28 11.79 21.61
C ALA A 103 20.21 12.08 20.54
N SER A 104 19.01 12.49 20.95
CA SER A 104 17.92 12.82 20.01
C SER A 104 18.27 13.97 19.08
N VAL A 105 18.89 15.04 19.60
CA VAL A 105 19.32 16.19 18.78
C VAL A 105 20.49 15.82 17.87
N LEU A 106 21.51 15.15 18.40
CA LEU A 106 22.70 14.77 17.64
C LEU A 106 22.37 13.75 16.53
N MET A 107 21.39 12.87 16.75
CA MET A 107 20.96 11.88 15.76
C MET A 107 20.31 12.51 14.51
N VAL A 108 19.79 13.75 14.60
CA VAL A 108 19.23 14.46 13.43
C VAL A 108 20.29 14.71 12.36
N ILE A 109 21.56 14.86 12.73
CA ILE A 109 22.67 15.15 11.80
C ILE A 109 22.91 13.97 10.83
N PRO A 110 23.20 12.74 11.30
CA PRO A 110 23.31 11.58 10.42
C PRO A 110 21.98 11.24 9.75
N ALA A 111 20.84 11.49 10.42
CA ALA A 111 19.52 11.27 9.82
C ALA A 111 19.30 12.12 8.57
N ALA A 112 19.60 13.42 8.63
CA ALA A 112 19.49 14.30 7.46
C ALA A 112 20.46 13.88 6.34
N ALA A 113 21.65 13.38 6.67
CA ALA A 113 22.57 12.82 5.69
C ALA A 113 22.04 11.54 5.03
N TRP A 114 21.44 10.62 5.79
CA TRP A 114 20.80 9.43 5.23
C TRP A 114 19.60 9.78 4.35
N GLN A 115 18.77 10.76 4.74
CA GLN A 115 17.68 11.22 3.89
C GLN A 115 18.21 11.75 2.54
N ARG A 116 19.29 12.55 2.55
CA ARG A 116 19.93 12.98 1.30
C ARG A 116 20.46 11.83 0.46
N GLN A 117 20.97 10.75 1.08
CA GLN A 117 21.40 9.56 0.34
C GLN A 117 20.23 8.83 -0.32
N VAL A 118 19.12 8.66 0.39
CA VAL A 118 17.92 8.02 -0.18
C VAL A 118 17.30 8.89 -1.27
N SER A 119 17.20 10.21 -1.07
CA SER A 119 16.76 11.15 -2.10
C SER A 119 17.63 11.09 -3.36
N ALA A 120 18.96 11.01 -3.20
CA ALA A 120 19.89 10.92 -4.32
C ALA A 120 19.73 9.63 -5.15
N LEU A 121 19.37 8.51 -4.52
CA LEU A 121 19.06 7.25 -5.24
C LEU A 121 17.86 7.39 -6.18
N MET A 122 16.99 8.37 -5.93
CA MET A 122 15.76 8.63 -6.68
C MET A 122 15.83 9.93 -7.50
N GLY A 123 17.01 10.55 -7.61
CA GLY A 123 17.19 11.82 -8.33
C GLY A 123 16.45 13.01 -7.69
N MET A 124 16.11 12.94 -6.41
CA MET A 124 15.38 13.99 -5.69
C MET A 124 16.32 14.88 -4.87
N GLU A 125 15.92 16.13 -4.65
CA GLU A 125 16.57 17.00 -3.67
C GLU A 125 16.28 16.53 -2.24
N GLY A 126 17.34 16.32 -1.46
CA GLY A 126 17.22 15.89 -0.07
C GLY A 126 17.12 17.07 0.91
N PRO A 127 16.68 16.82 2.17
CA PRO A 127 16.42 17.88 3.13
C PRO A 127 17.71 18.55 3.67
N THR A 128 17.59 19.83 4.02
CA THR A 128 18.60 20.53 4.81
C THR A 128 18.56 20.06 6.27
N THR A 129 19.71 19.98 6.92
CA THR A 129 19.80 19.55 8.33
C THR A 129 19.02 20.49 9.26
N THR A 130 19.04 21.80 8.99
CA THR A 130 18.30 22.81 9.76
C THR A 130 16.79 22.68 9.60
N GLY A 131 16.30 22.43 8.38
CA GLY A 131 14.89 22.14 8.14
C GLY A 131 14.46 20.85 8.86
N TYR A 132 15.33 19.84 8.86
CA TYR A 132 15.05 18.54 9.47
C TYR A 132 14.91 18.60 11.00
N LEU A 133 15.57 19.54 11.69
CA LEU A 133 15.41 19.73 13.14
C LEU A 133 13.96 19.96 13.59
N ARG A 134 13.08 20.45 12.69
CA ARG A 134 11.64 20.64 12.96
C ARG A 134 10.94 19.33 13.35
N LEU A 135 11.46 18.18 12.91
CA LEU A 135 10.92 16.87 13.27
C LEU A 135 10.87 16.64 14.79
N LEU A 136 11.79 17.24 15.55
CA LEU A 136 11.85 17.09 17.01
C LEU A 136 10.60 17.64 17.68
N ILE A 137 10.07 18.76 17.18
CA ILE A 137 8.86 19.39 17.71
C ILE A 137 7.67 18.44 17.52
N ILE A 138 7.50 17.93 16.30
CA ILE A 138 6.42 17.00 15.97
C ILE A 138 6.55 15.71 16.78
N ALA A 139 7.76 15.15 16.89
CA ALA A 139 8.02 13.94 17.66
C ALA A 139 7.64 14.08 19.14
N VAL A 140 7.97 15.22 19.77
CA VAL A 140 7.58 15.49 21.16
C VAL A 140 6.06 15.59 21.29
N VAL A 141 5.38 16.31 20.39
CA VAL A 141 3.92 16.46 20.42
C VAL A 141 3.22 15.10 20.26
N VAL A 142 3.64 14.32 19.26
CA VAL A 142 3.06 12.99 18.99
C VAL A 142 3.34 12.03 20.15
N ALA A 143 4.57 11.99 20.67
CA ALA A 143 4.90 11.14 21.81
C ALA A 143 4.07 11.51 23.05
N ALA A 144 3.95 12.82 23.34
CA ALA A 144 3.14 13.31 24.45
C ALA A 144 1.66 12.93 24.30
N LEU A 145 1.10 13.06 23.09
CA LEU A 145 -0.28 12.66 22.80
C LEU A 145 -0.49 11.15 22.99
N CYS A 146 0.37 10.31 22.41
CA CYS A 146 0.30 8.85 22.55
C CYS A 146 0.41 8.41 24.03
N ILE A 147 1.34 9.01 24.79
CA ILE A 147 1.51 8.73 26.22
C ILE A 147 0.28 9.20 27.01
N ALA A 148 -0.26 10.38 26.71
CA ALA A 148 -1.46 10.91 27.37
C ALA A 148 -2.68 10.00 27.14
N VAL A 149 -2.91 9.57 25.89
CA VAL A 149 -3.97 8.62 25.53
C VAL A 149 -3.79 7.29 26.27
N THR A 150 -2.56 6.76 26.29
CA THR A 150 -2.27 5.50 27.00
C THR A 150 -2.55 5.63 28.50
N ARG A 151 -2.16 6.74 29.11
CA ARG A 151 -2.43 7.02 30.54
C ARG A 151 -3.93 7.15 30.82
N LEU A 152 -4.67 7.82 29.94
CA LEU A 152 -6.13 7.93 30.03
C LEU A 152 -6.79 6.55 30.00
N LEU A 153 -6.37 5.67 29.08
CA LEU A 153 -6.87 4.28 29.01
C LEU A 153 -6.56 3.50 30.29
N LEU A 154 -5.34 3.62 30.83
CA LEU A 154 -4.97 2.97 32.10
C LEU A 154 -5.78 3.50 33.29
N ASP A 155 -6.09 4.79 33.31
CA ASP A 155 -6.92 5.39 34.37
C ASP A 155 -8.39 4.96 34.23
N LEU A 156 -8.90 4.78 33.01
CA LEU A 156 -10.21 4.21 32.75
C LEU A 156 -10.29 2.76 33.26
N ILE A 157 -9.28 1.92 32.96
CA ILE A 157 -9.16 0.54 33.48
C ILE A 157 -9.22 0.54 35.02
N LYS A 158 -8.40 1.36 35.68
CA LYS A 158 -8.37 1.43 37.14
C LYS A 158 -9.67 1.96 37.73
N THR A 159 -10.33 2.88 37.04
CA THR A 159 -11.61 3.43 37.50
C THR A 159 -12.72 2.40 37.40
N LEU A 160 -12.76 1.64 36.30
CA LEU A 160 -13.68 0.53 36.14
C LEU A 160 -13.41 -0.58 37.17
N ALA A 161 -12.15 -0.95 37.38
CA ALA A 161 -11.75 -1.90 38.42
C ALA A 161 -12.20 -1.44 39.82
N ARG A 162 -11.99 -0.16 40.18
CA ARG A 162 -12.46 0.42 41.45
C ARG A 162 -13.98 0.38 41.59
N LEU A 163 -14.72 0.63 40.51
CA LEU A 163 -16.19 0.54 40.51
C LEU A 163 -16.64 -0.91 40.74
N LEU A 164 -15.99 -1.89 40.09
CA LEU A 164 -16.28 -3.31 40.26
C LEU A 164 -15.99 -3.78 41.69
N ILE A 165 -14.85 -3.40 42.27
CA ILE A 165 -14.50 -3.71 43.66
C ILE A 165 -15.55 -3.12 44.61
N ARG A 166 -15.92 -1.85 44.44
CA ARG A 166 -16.89 -1.17 45.32
C ARG A 166 -18.29 -1.75 45.21
N ARG A 167 -18.75 -2.09 44.02
CA ARG A 167 -20.14 -2.51 43.75
C ARG A 167 -20.38 -4.01 43.93
N TRP A 168 -19.37 -4.83 43.66
CA TRP A 168 -19.48 -6.30 43.60
C TRP A 168 -18.51 -7.04 44.52
N ARG A 169 -17.64 -6.33 45.25
CA ARG A 169 -16.65 -6.89 46.20
C ARG A 169 -15.74 -7.97 45.59
N LEU A 170 -15.40 -7.81 44.31
CA LEU A 170 -14.43 -8.67 43.62
C LEU A 170 -13.02 -8.46 44.21
N SER A 171 -12.15 -9.47 44.09
CA SER A 171 -10.74 -9.31 44.39
C SER A 171 -10.07 -8.32 43.43
N ASP A 172 -8.97 -7.71 43.88
CA ASP A 172 -8.23 -6.71 43.12
C ASP A 172 -7.74 -7.25 41.77
N GLU A 173 -7.30 -8.51 41.74
CA GLU A 173 -6.81 -9.18 40.53
C GLU A 173 -7.95 -9.38 39.51
N LEU A 174 -9.11 -9.86 39.99
CA LEU A 174 -10.26 -10.13 39.13
C LEU A 174 -10.87 -8.83 38.60
N ALA A 175 -10.93 -7.78 39.43
CA ALA A 175 -11.42 -6.47 39.02
C ALA A 175 -10.49 -5.80 38.00
N LEU A 176 -9.16 -5.94 38.14
CA LEU A 176 -8.20 -5.44 37.16
C LEU A 176 -8.27 -6.22 35.84
N PHE A 177 -8.41 -7.55 35.91
CA PHE A 177 -8.59 -8.39 34.73
C PHE A 177 -9.85 -8.00 33.96
N ILE A 178 -11.01 -7.94 34.64
CA ILE A 178 -12.29 -7.55 34.02
C ILE A 178 -12.23 -6.11 33.51
N GLY A 179 -11.66 -5.18 34.29
CA GLY A 179 -11.49 -3.79 33.87
C GLY A 179 -10.61 -3.65 32.62
N THR A 180 -9.54 -4.45 32.54
CA THR A 180 -8.66 -4.50 31.37
C THR A 180 -9.39 -5.10 30.18
N ALA A 181 -10.02 -6.26 30.34
CA ALA A 181 -10.79 -6.93 29.29
C ALA A 181 -11.90 -6.01 28.75
N ALA A 182 -12.64 -5.33 29.62
CA ALA A 182 -13.70 -4.41 29.23
C ALA A 182 -13.16 -3.20 28.44
N VAL A 183 -12.03 -2.60 28.86
CA VAL A 183 -11.42 -1.49 28.12
C VAL A 183 -10.79 -1.98 26.81
N VAL A 184 -10.17 -3.16 26.78
CA VAL A 184 -9.64 -3.76 25.55
C VAL A 184 -10.77 -4.05 24.57
N VAL A 185 -11.87 -4.67 25.02
CA VAL A 185 -13.06 -4.89 24.20
C VAL A 185 -13.67 -3.57 23.75
N LEU A 186 -13.75 -2.57 24.63
CA LEU A 186 -14.23 -1.23 24.26
C LEU A 186 -13.33 -0.61 23.19
N VAL A 187 -12.00 -0.66 23.34
CA VAL A 187 -11.05 -0.14 22.36
C VAL A 187 -11.15 -0.91 21.06
N ILE A 188 -11.17 -2.24 21.06
CA ILE A 188 -11.32 -3.06 19.85
C ILE A 188 -12.67 -2.79 19.18
N THR A 189 -13.75 -2.69 19.94
CA THR A 189 -15.10 -2.42 19.39
C THR A 189 -15.20 -0.99 18.87
N LEU A 190 -14.60 -0.02 19.56
CA LEU A 190 -14.51 1.36 19.10
C LEU A 190 -13.65 1.43 17.85
N VAL A 191 -12.49 0.78 17.82
CA VAL A 191 -11.57 0.75 16.67
C VAL A 191 -12.20 0.04 15.48
N ASN A 192 -12.72 -1.18 15.63
CA ASN A 192 -13.28 -1.95 14.51
C ASN A 192 -14.69 -1.48 14.14
N GLY A 193 -15.54 -1.20 15.13
CA GLY A 193 -16.97 -0.94 14.94
C GLY A 193 -17.32 0.52 14.67
N VAL A 194 -16.63 1.48 15.29
CA VAL A 194 -16.97 2.91 15.19
C VAL A 194 -15.94 3.69 14.39
N LEU A 195 -14.65 3.50 14.66
CA LEU A 195 -13.56 4.17 13.98
C LEU A 195 -13.36 3.58 12.61
N LEU A 196 -13.10 2.28 12.45
CA LEU A 196 -12.81 1.68 11.15
C LEU A 196 -14.08 1.59 10.30
N ARG A 197 -15.15 0.92 10.76
CA ARG A 197 -16.41 0.86 9.99
C ARG A 197 -17.06 2.23 9.81
N GLY A 198 -17.04 3.10 10.83
CA GLY A 198 -17.58 4.46 10.70
C GLY A 198 -16.71 5.38 9.85
N PHE A 199 -15.37 5.23 9.87
CA PHE A 199 -14.45 5.90 8.94
C PHE A 199 -14.66 5.39 7.53
N LEU A 200 -14.76 4.08 7.29
CA LEU A 200 -15.00 3.52 5.96
C LEU A 200 -16.37 3.94 5.43
N ALA A 201 -17.42 3.92 6.26
CA ALA A 201 -18.75 4.43 5.90
C ALA A 201 -18.76 5.95 5.69
N GLY A 202 -18.01 6.71 6.48
CA GLY A 202 -17.84 8.16 6.35
C GLY A 202 -17.03 8.53 5.12
N ALA A 203 -15.92 7.84 4.88
CA ALA A 203 -15.08 7.95 3.69
C ALA A 203 -15.91 7.63 2.45
N ASN A 204 -16.69 6.53 2.46
CA ASN A 204 -17.64 6.24 1.39
C ASN A 204 -18.59 7.42 1.14
N ARG A 205 -19.14 8.07 2.18
CA ARG A 205 -19.99 9.26 2.02
C ARG A 205 -19.25 10.53 1.55
N VAL A 206 -17.96 10.66 1.84
CA VAL A 206 -17.12 11.80 1.44
C VAL A 206 -16.59 11.63 0.00
N PHE A 207 -16.28 10.40 -0.41
CA PHE A 207 -15.78 10.07 -1.75
C PHE A 207 -16.88 9.72 -2.75
N GLN A 208 -18.09 9.33 -2.30
CA GLN A 208 -19.25 9.14 -3.18
C GLN A 208 -19.62 10.41 -3.97
N PRO A 209 -19.59 11.64 -3.40
CA PRO A 209 -19.73 12.88 -4.17
C PRO A 209 -18.68 13.07 -5.27
N GLN A 210 -17.43 12.64 -5.04
CA GLN A 210 -16.42 12.66 -6.10
C GLN A 210 -16.79 11.67 -7.21
N ASN A 211 -17.39 10.53 -6.87
CA ASN A 211 -17.80 9.52 -7.85
C ASN A 211 -18.86 9.99 -8.85
N ILE A 212 -19.68 11.00 -8.51
CA ILE A 212 -20.68 11.55 -9.43
C ILE A 212 -20.13 12.66 -10.33
N VAL A 213 -18.92 13.14 -10.05
CA VAL A 213 -18.23 14.18 -10.84
C VAL A 213 -17.50 13.54 -12.02
N THR A 214 -17.36 14.30 -13.11
CA THR A 214 -16.52 13.94 -14.25
C THR A 214 -15.23 14.75 -14.17
N ALA A 215 -14.09 14.13 -14.46
CA ALA A 215 -12.81 14.83 -14.47
C ALA A 215 -12.80 15.98 -15.50
N GLU A 216 -12.00 17.02 -15.26
CA GLU A 216 -11.85 18.12 -16.20
C GLU A 216 -11.32 17.61 -17.54
N GLY A 217 -11.85 18.12 -18.65
CA GLY A 217 -11.50 17.66 -20.00
C GLY A 217 -12.17 16.35 -20.44
N VAL A 218 -12.72 15.55 -19.51
CA VAL A 218 -13.37 14.28 -19.84
C VAL A 218 -14.82 14.51 -20.25
N THR A 219 -15.18 14.02 -21.44
CA THR A 219 -16.54 14.06 -21.98
C THR A 219 -17.09 12.66 -22.23
N GLN A 220 -18.41 12.55 -22.34
CA GLN A 220 -19.06 11.30 -22.74
C GLN A 220 -18.56 10.89 -24.13
N PRO A 221 -18.12 9.63 -24.34
CA PRO A 221 -17.69 9.17 -25.65
C PRO A 221 -18.90 9.03 -26.58
N GLU A 222 -18.71 9.37 -27.85
CA GLU A 222 -19.69 9.14 -28.93
C GLU A 222 -19.45 7.77 -29.59
N GLU A 223 -18.27 7.19 -29.40
CA GLU A 223 -17.82 5.98 -30.06
C GLU A 223 -18.51 4.74 -29.49
N SER A 224 -19.07 3.92 -30.37
CA SER A 224 -19.82 2.71 -30.00
C SER A 224 -18.97 1.72 -29.20
N GLU A 225 -17.67 1.69 -29.44
CA GLU A 225 -16.67 0.79 -28.85
C GLU A 225 -16.41 1.07 -27.35
N ARG A 226 -16.93 2.17 -26.82
CA ARG A 226 -16.69 2.58 -25.44
C ARG A 226 -17.97 2.55 -24.62
N SER A 227 -17.90 1.99 -23.41
CA SER A 227 -19.00 2.07 -22.46
C SER A 227 -19.31 3.52 -22.09
N GLY A 228 -20.58 3.80 -21.84
CA GLY A 228 -21.08 5.16 -21.61
C GLY A 228 -21.48 5.91 -22.88
N SER A 229 -21.21 5.38 -24.07
CA SER A 229 -21.73 5.94 -25.32
C SER A 229 -23.26 5.85 -25.42
N PRO A 230 -23.93 6.56 -26.34
CA PRO A 230 -25.39 6.52 -26.48
C PRO A 230 -25.98 5.11 -26.68
N GLU A 231 -25.19 4.18 -27.23
CA GLU A 231 -25.58 2.78 -27.46
C GLU A 231 -25.27 1.84 -26.29
N SER A 232 -24.57 2.32 -25.27
CA SER A 232 -24.07 1.53 -24.14
C SER A 232 -25.19 1.06 -23.20
N PHE A 233 -25.12 -0.19 -22.76
CA PHE A 233 -25.96 -0.72 -21.68
C PHE A 233 -25.57 -0.15 -20.30
N ALA A 234 -24.33 0.31 -20.15
CA ALA A 234 -23.87 1.04 -18.98
C ALA A 234 -23.95 2.55 -19.26
N ALA A 235 -24.96 3.23 -18.72
CA ALA A 235 -25.13 4.66 -18.96
C ALA A 235 -23.94 5.46 -18.39
N TRP A 236 -23.51 6.51 -19.10
CA TRP A 236 -22.36 7.37 -18.74
C TRP A 236 -22.34 7.80 -17.28
N ASP A 237 -23.50 8.24 -16.77
CA ASP A 237 -23.60 8.75 -15.41
C ASP A 237 -23.41 7.66 -14.34
N THR A 238 -23.52 6.38 -14.70
CA THR A 238 -23.40 5.24 -13.77
C THR A 238 -21.97 4.72 -13.61
N LEU A 239 -21.07 5.10 -14.52
CA LEU A 239 -19.70 4.57 -14.57
C LEU A 239 -18.82 5.06 -13.39
N GLY A 240 -19.23 6.14 -12.73
CA GLY A 240 -18.46 6.79 -11.69
C GLY A 240 -17.24 7.54 -12.22
N TYR A 241 -16.56 8.29 -11.35
CA TYR A 241 -15.43 9.14 -11.72
C TYR A 241 -14.34 8.39 -12.50
N GLN A 242 -13.85 7.27 -11.96
CA GLN A 242 -12.76 6.50 -12.60
C GLN A 242 -13.21 5.80 -13.88
N GLY A 243 -14.45 5.32 -13.93
CA GLY A 243 -15.00 4.71 -15.13
C GLY A 243 -15.13 5.72 -16.26
N ARG A 244 -15.66 6.92 -15.98
CA ARG A 244 -15.77 8.01 -16.95
C ARG A 244 -14.40 8.46 -17.45
N SER A 245 -13.41 8.63 -16.56
CA SER A 245 -12.04 8.94 -16.97
C SER A 245 -11.44 7.84 -17.85
N PHE A 246 -11.66 6.57 -17.51
CA PHE A 246 -11.18 5.44 -18.30
C PHE A 246 -11.84 5.39 -19.69
N VAL A 247 -13.15 5.53 -19.83
CA VAL A 247 -13.80 5.44 -21.15
C VAL A 247 -13.71 6.73 -21.97
N GLY A 248 -13.59 7.90 -21.33
CA GLY A 248 -13.58 9.20 -22.00
C GLY A 248 -12.20 9.70 -22.46
N THR A 249 -11.11 9.02 -22.09
CA THR A 249 -9.73 9.43 -22.43
C THR A 249 -9.02 8.40 -23.32
N GLY A 250 -7.78 8.71 -23.74
CA GLY A 250 -6.92 7.78 -24.46
C GLY A 250 -7.17 7.70 -25.97
N PRO A 251 -6.24 7.05 -26.69
CA PRO A 251 -6.04 7.28 -28.10
C PRO A 251 -7.22 6.82 -28.95
N ARG A 252 -7.45 7.57 -30.01
CA ARG A 252 -8.49 7.29 -31.03
C ARG A 252 -7.88 6.62 -32.25
N ALA A 253 -8.71 6.00 -33.08
CA ALA A 253 -8.25 5.32 -34.29
C ALA A 253 -7.41 6.23 -35.22
N ASP A 254 -7.76 7.50 -35.37
CA ASP A 254 -7.00 8.45 -36.18
C ASP A 254 -5.62 8.76 -35.58
N GLU A 255 -5.56 8.94 -34.26
CA GLU A 255 -4.31 9.14 -33.54
C GLU A 255 -3.39 7.92 -33.64
N LEU A 256 -3.93 6.73 -33.40
CA LEU A 256 -3.20 5.46 -33.55
C LEU A 256 -2.68 5.28 -34.98
N ALA A 257 -3.49 5.62 -35.98
CA ALA A 257 -3.07 5.56 -37.38
C ALA A 257 -1.92 6.54 -37.69
N ARG A 258 -1.89 7.72 -37.06
CA ARG A 258 -0.76 8.65 -37.15
C ARG A 258 0.49 8.10 -36.46
N ILE A 259 0.35 7.59 -35.22
CA ILE A 259 1.46 7.07 -34.43
C ILE A 259 2.12 5.88 -35.13
N ASN A 260 1.33 4.94 -35.63
CA ASN A 260 1.84 3.68 -36.20
C ASN A 260 1.99 3.72 -37.72
N GLY A 261 1.53 4.77 -38.40
CA GLY A 261 1.64 4.91 -39.87
C GLY A 261 0.85 3.87 -40.67
N ARG A 262 -0.16 3.24 -40.06
CA ARG A 262 -1.01 2.21 -40.70
C ARG A 262 -2.45 2.32 -40.18
N PRO A 263 -3.47 1.91 -40.96
CA PRO A 263 -4.86 1.96 -40.52
C PRO A 263 -5.07 1.29 -39.16
N ALA A 264 -5.73 1.99 -38.25
CA ALA A 264 -6.01 1.53 -36.89
C ALA A 264 -7.51 1.29 -36.67
N ARG A 265 -7.83 0.58 -35.59
CA ARG A 265 -9.20 0.37 -35.11
C ARG A 265 -9.45 1.24 -33.89
N GLU A 266 -10.71 1.59 -33.61
CA GLU A 266 -11.05 2.27 -32.36
C GLU A 266 -10.88 1.27 -31.18
N PRO A 267 -10.10 1.60 -30.14
CA PRO A 267 -9.96 0.76 -28.96
C PRO A 267 -11.30 0.51 -28.25
N ILE A 268 -11.52 -0.73 -27.80
CA ILE A 268 -12.69 -1.05 -26.96
C ILE A 268 -12.33 -0.86 -25.49
N ARG A 269 -13.13 -0.04 -24.81
CA ARG A 269 -13.04 0.17 -23.35
C ARG A 269 -14.38 -0.13 -22.72
N VAL A 270 -14.48 -1.29 -22.07
CA VAL A 270 -15.69 -1.73 -21.39
C VAL A 270 -15.55 -1.50 -19.88
N TYR A 271 -16.55 -0.85 -19.29
CA TYR A 271 -16.54 -0.53 -17.86
C TYR A 271 -17.91 -0.62 -17.23
N ALA A 272 -17.98 -1.19 -16.02
CA ALA A 272 -19.16 -1.13 -15.16
C ALA A 272 -18.85 -0.42 -13.84
N GLY A 273 -19.58 0.65 -13.54
CA GLY A 273 -19.50 1.38 -12.27
C GLY A 273 -20.43 0.79 -11.22
N LEU A 274 -20.27 1.19 -9.96
CA LEU A 274 -21.10 0.69 -8.85
C LEU A 274 -22.61 0.98 -9.04
N GLN A 275 -22.94 2.03 -9.77
CA GLN A 275 -24.33 2.46 -10.02
C GLN A 275 -24.91 1.87 -11.31
N THR A 276 -24.13 1.08 -12.05
CA THR A 276 -24.60 0.48 -13.32
C THR A 276 -25.68 -0.57 -13.09
N ALA A 277 -25.63 -1.29 -11.96
CA ALA A 277 -26.68 -2.20 -11.53
C ALA A 277 -26.62 -2.47 -10.02
N ASP A 278 -27.75 -2.91 -9.45
CA ASP A 278 -27.95 -3.06 -8.00
C ASP A 278 -27.14 -4.18 -7.34
N SER A 279 -26.67 -5.16 -8.13
CA SER A 279 -25.90 -6.30 -7.63
C SER A 279 -24.64 -6.54 -8.46
N ASP A 280 -23.64 -7.16 -7.85
CA ASP A 280 -22.38 -7.50 -8.50
C ASP A 280 -22.62 -8.38 -9.73
N ASP A 281 -23.47 -9.40 -9.62
CA ASP A 281 -23.85 -10.29 -10.74
C ASP A 281 -24.55 -9.53 -11.87
N ALA A 282 -25.46 -8.60 -11.55
CA ALA A 282 -26.13 -7.79 -12.56
C ALA A 282 -25.15 -6.84 -13.26
N ARG A 283 -24.15 -6.29 -12.55
CA ARG A 283 -23.09 -5.48 -13.16
C ARG A 283 -22.22 -6.31 -14.10
N MET A 284 -21.89 -7.54 -13.71
CA MET A 284 -21.17 -8.48 -14.56
C MET A 284 -21.97 -8.86 -15.83
N ALA A 285 -23.28 -9.02 -15.71
CA ALA A 285 -24.15 -9.24 -16.86
C ALA A 285 -24.16 -8.05 -17.83
N VAL A 286 -24.24 -6.81 -17.32
CA VAL A 286 -24.13 -5.60 -18.16
C VAL A 286 -22.76 -5.54 -18.86
N LEU A 287 -21.69 -5.85 -18.14
CA LEU A 287 -20.33 -5.87 -18.66
C LEU A 287 -20.14 -6.92 -19.77
N LEU A 288 -20.75 -8.11 -19.64
CA LEU A 288 -20.80 -9.11 -20.71
C LEU A 288 -21.59 -8.60 -21.94
N SER A 289 -22.75 -7.96 -21.73
CA SER A 289 -23.52 -7.37 -22.82
C SER A 289 -22.73 -6.28 -23.56
N GLU A 290 -21.96 -5.47 -22.84
CA GLU A 290 -21.06 -4.48 -23.43
C GLU A 290 -19.92 -5.13 -24.24
N LEU A 291 -19.30 -6.20 -23.74
CA LEU A 291 -18.29 -6.96 -24.48
C LEU A 291 -18.85 -7.56 -25.78
N GLU A 292 -20.08 -8.06 -25.76
CA GLU A 292 -20.73 -8.59 -26.96
C GLU A 292 -21.11 -7.48 -27.94
N ARG A 293 -21.72 -6.39 -27.45
CA ARG A 293 -22.14 -5.24 -28.26
C ARG A 293 -20.99 -4.60 -29.02
N THR A 294 -19.86 -4.45 -28.35
CA THR A 294 -18.66 -3.80 -28.91
C THR A 294 -17.86 -4.71 -29.84
N GLY A 295 -18.16 -6.00 -29.90
CA GLY A 295 -17.35 -6.97 -30.65
C GLY A 295 -15.99 -7.24 -30.00
N ALA A 296 -15.89 -7.13 -28.67
CA ALA A 296 -14.64 -7.31 -27.93
C ALA A 296 -13.99 -8.68 -28.17
N PHE A 297 -14.80 -9.70 -28.43
CA PHE A 297 -14.33 -11.06 -28.71
C PHE A 297 -13.80 -11.27 -30.13
N ASP A 298 -13.94 -10.29 -31.02
CA ASP A 298 -13.36 -10.33 -32.38
C ASP A 298 -12.04 -9.52 -32.49
N ARG A 299 -11.54 -9.01 -31.35
CA ARG A 299 -10.26 -8.28 -31.28
C ARG A 299 -9.07 -9.23 -31.24
N GLU A 300 -7.88 -8.70 -31.49
CA GLU A 300 -6.64 -9.47 -31.36
C GLU A 300 -6.36 -9.82 -29.89
N VAL A 301 -6.54 -8.84 -28.99
CA VAL A 301 -6.30 -9.00 -27.55
C VAL A 301 -7.51 -8.57 -26.70
N LEU A 302 -7.84 -9.39 -25.70
CA LEU A 302 -8.83 -9.08 -24.66
C LEU A 302 -8.11 -9.04 -23.31
N VAL A 303 -8.15 -7.89 -22.64
CA VAL A 303 -7.43 -7.64 -21.40
C VAL A 303 -8.42 -7.46 -20.26
N ILE A 304 -8.33 -8.33 -19.26
CA ILE A 304 -9.09 -8.19 -18.02
C ILE A 304 -8.27 -7.35 -17.04
N VAL A 305 -8.89 -6.33 -16.44
CA VAL A 305 -8.25 -5.43 -15.49
C VAL A 305 -9.05 -5.35 -14.19
N PRO A 306 -8.73 -6.21 -13.19
CA PRO A 306 -9.18 -5.98 -11.83
C PRO A 306 -8.64 -4.63 -11.34
N THR A 307 -9.56 -3.74 -10.98
CA THR A 307 -9.26 -2.35 -10.66
C THR A 307 -8.72 -2.17 -9.24
N THR A 308 -8.10 -1.00 -8.98
CA THR A 308 -7.73 -0.60 -7.62
C THR A 308 -8.83 0.23 -6.97
N GLY A 309 -9.16 -0.07 -5.71
CA GLY A 309 -9.99 0.78 -4.83
C GLY A 309 -11.26 1.32 -5.49
N THR A 310 -11.22 2.59 -5.91
CA THR A 310 -12.32 3.34 -6.53
C THR A 310 -12.67 2.92 -7.95
N GLY A 311 -12.05 1.88 -8.51
CA GLY A 311 -12.26 1.46 -9.89
C GLY A 311 -11.19 1.97 -10.86
N TRP A 312 -10.04 2.43 -10.36
CA TRP A 312 -9.01 3.03 -11.20
C TRP A 312 -8.31 1.98 -12.08
N VAL A 313 -8.17 2.32 -13.37
CA VAL A 313 -7.37 1.64 -14.39
C VAL A 313 -6.23 2.57 -14.75
N ASN A 314 -5.00 2.06 -14.73
CA ASN A 314 -3.83 2.86 -15.05
C ASN A 314 -3.85 3.30 -16.54
N PRO A 315 -3.87 4.62 -16.84
CA PRO A 315 -3.90 5.11 -18.21
C PRO A 315 -2.70 4.66 -19.04
N ILE A 316 -1.49 4.65 -18.46
CA ILE A 316 -0.27 4.20 -19.14
C ILE A 316 -0.42 2.74 -19.54
N ALA A 317 -0.94 1.89 -18.65
CA ALA A 317 -1.15 0.47 -18.93
C ALA A 317 -2.13 0.25 -20.09
N ALA A 318 -3.25 0.98 -20.10
CA ALA A 318 -4.27 0.86 -21.15
C ALA A 318 -3.74 1.40 -22.49
N ARG A 319 -3.20 2.62 -22.50
CA ARG A 319 -2.68 3.28 -23.72
C ARG A 319 -1.53 2.51 -24.34
N SER A 320 -0.63 1.94 -23.52
CA SER A 320 0.49 1.13 -24.01
C SER A 320 -0.01 -0.02 -24.89
N LEU A 321 -1.00 -0.78 -24.42
CA LEU A 321 -1.57 -1.88 -25.18
C LEU A 321 -2.29 -1.40 -26.45
N GLU A 322 -3.09 -0.34 -26.35
CA GLU A 322 -3.82 0.22 -27.49
C GLU A 322 -2.87 0.71 -28.59
N MET A 323 -1.76 1.35 -28.20
CA MET A 323 -0.70 1.80 -29.11
C MET A 323 0.09 0.63 -29.70
N MET A 324 0.42 -0.39 -28.88
CA MET A 324 1.14 -1.60 -29.32
C MET A 324 0.35 -2.39 -30.37
N TYR A 325 -0.94 -2.63 -30.11
CA TYR A 325 -1.83 -3.41 -30.98
C TYR A 325 -2.62 -2.55 -31.98
N ASN A 326 -2.26 -1.26 -32.12
CA ASN A 326 -2.88 -0.32 -33.05
C ASN A 326 -4.42 -0.27 -32.97
N GLY A 327 -4.92 -0.33 -31.74
CA GLY A 327 -6.32 -0.27 -31.38
C GLY A 327 -7.09 -1.58 -31.53
N ASP A 328 -6.47 -2.67 -31.99
CA ASP A 328 -7.08 -4.00 -32.03
C ASP A 328 -7.10 -4.67 -30.64
N THR A 329 -7.66 -3.94 -29.68
CA THR A 329 -7.71 -4.29 -28.26
C THR A 329 -9.12 -4.15 -27.72
N ALA A 330 -9.44 -4.96 -26.71
CA ALA A 330 -10.55 -4.74 -25.81
C ALA A 330 -10.07 -4.82 -24.37
N ILE A 331 -10.32 -3.77 -23.59
CA ILE A 331 -9.95 -3.69 -22.18
C ILE A 331 -11.23 -3.65 -21.35
N VAL A 332 -11.32 -4.53 -20.36
CA VAL A 332 -12.51 -4.66 -19.51
C VAL A 332 -12.17 -4.52 -18.04
N ALA A 333 -12.92 -3.65 -17.35
CA ALA A 333 -12.71 -3.32 -15.95
C ALA A 333 -14.04 -3.08 -15.24
N SER A 334 -14.04 -3.14 -13.90
CA SER A 334 -15.22 -2.83 -13.10
C SER A 334 -14.88 -2.19 -11.77
N GLN A 335 -15.73 -1.29 -11.31
CA GLN A 335 -15.68 -0.69 -9.98
C GLN A 335 -16.26 -1.64 -8.92
N TYR A 336 -15.60 -1.74 -7.76
CA TYR A 336 -16.09 -2.54 -6.61
C TYR A 336 -16.19 -1.75 -5.29
N SER A 337 -15.63 -0.54 -5.21
CA SER A 337 -15.65 0.29 -4.01
C SER A 337 -15.64 1.79 -4.32
N TYR A 338 -16.07 2.61 -3.37
CA TYR A 338 -15.87 4.07 -3.37
C TYR A 338 -14.61 4.48 -2.60
N LEU A 339 -13.89 3.52 -2.00
CA LEU A 339 -12.73 3.79 -1.17
C LEU A 339 -11.44 3.90 -1.99
N PRO A 340 -10.62 4.93 -1.76
CA PRO A 340 -9.24 5.00 -2.25
C PRO A 340 -8.44 3.72 -1.96
N SER A 341 -7.44 3.44 -2.82
CA SER A 341 -6.67 2.19 -2.81
C SER A 341 -5.95 1.92 -1.49
N TRP A 342 -5.30 2.91 -0.88
CA TRP A 342 -4.61 2.73 0.42
C TRP A 342 -5.58 2.39 1.57
N ILE A 343 -6.79 2.95 1.55
CA ILE A 343 -7.84 2.64 2.53
C ILE A 343 -8.33 1.20 2.31
N SER A 344 -8.59 0.84 1.04
CA SER A 344 -9.01 -0.51 0.67
C SER A 344 -7.94 -1.55 1.01
N PHE A 345 -6.66 -1.19 0.93
CA PHE A 345 -5.55 -2.06 1.30
C PHE A 345 -5.54 -2.38 2.79
N MET A 346 -5.86 -1.40 3.64
CA MET A 346 -5.92 -1.62 5.09
C MET A 346 -7.22 -2.29 5.55
N GLY A 347 -8.34 -2.06 4.85
CA GLY A 347 -9.68 -2.40 5.34
C GLY A 347 -10.46 -3.49 4.58
N ASP A 348 -10.21 -3.66 3.27
CA ASP A 348 -11.14 -4.35 2.35
C ASP A 348 -10.44 -5.30 1.34
N GLN A 349 -9.27 -5.86 1.68
CA GLN A 349 -8.50 -6.77 0.79
C GLN A 349 -9.34 -7.94 0.28
N GLN A 350 -10.13 -8.57 1.14
CA GLN A 350 -11.00 -9.69 0.77
C GLN A 350 -12.10 -9.30 -0.22
N LYS A 351 -12.66 -8.08 -0.09
CA LYS A 351 -13.66 -7.56 -1.02
C LYS A 351 -13.04 -7.34 -2.40
N SER A 352 -11.82 -6.80 -2.46
CA SER A 352 -11.05 -6.63 -3.69
C SER A 352 -10.78 -7.98 -4.39
N MET A 353 -10.34 -8.98 -3.62
CA MET A 353 -10.11 -10.34 -4.13
C MET A 353 -11.39 -11.00 -4.68
N ALA A 354 -12.51 -10.89 -3.96
CA ALA A 354 -13.78 -11.44 -4.41
C ALA A 354 -14.29 -10.79 -5.70
N ALA A 355 -14.20 -9.46 -5.81
CA ALA A 355 -14.59 -8.73 -7.01
C ALA A 355 -13.68 -9.06 -8.21
N GLY A 356 -12.36 -9.18 -7.99
CA GLY A 356 -11.41 -9.58 -9.02
C GLY A 356 -11.68 -10.98 -9.56
N ARG A 357 -11.90 -11.96 -8.66
CA ARG A 357 -12.28 -13.32 -9.05
C ARG A 357 -13.59 -13.33 -9.85
N LEU A 358 -14.63 -12.63 -9.38
CA LEU A 358 -15.91 -12.55 -10.08
C LEU A 358 -15.78 -11.97 -11.51
N LEU A 359 -15.02 -10.88 -11.67
CA LEU A 359 -14.76 -10.28 -12.99
C LEU A 359 -14.04 -11.25 -13.92
N ILE A 360 -12.95 -11.85 -13.43
CA ILE A 360 -12.12 -12.78 -14.21
C ILE A 360 -12.93 -14.01 -14.63
N ASP A 361 -13.61 -14.65 -13.68
CA ASP A 361 -14.38 -15.86 -13.93
C ASP A 361 -15.50 -15.58 -14.94
N THR A 362 -16.22 -14.47 -14.79
CA THR A 362 -17.31 -14.10 -15.71
C THR A 362 -16.83 -13.92 -17.15
N VAL A 363 -15.78 -13.12 -17.35
CA VAL A 363 -15.26 -12.84 -18.70
C VAL A 363 -14.62 -14.10 -19.30
N HIS A 364 -13.87 -14.85 -18.50
CA HIS A 364 -13.24 -16.11 -18.93
C HIS A 364 -14.29 -17.16 -19.32
N GLU A 365 -15.38 -17.32 -18.55
CA GLU A 365 -16.45 -18.27 -18.89
C GLU A 365 -17.07 -17.99 -20.26
N ARG A 366 -17.25 -16.71 -20.61
CA ARG A 366 -17.75 -16.34 -21.94
C ARG A 366 -16.71 -16.57 -23.04
N TRP A 367 -15.46 -16.21 -22.79
CA TRP A 367 -14.33 -16.40 -23.69
C TRP A 367 -14.09 -17.89 -23.99
N ALA A 368 -14.15 -18.76 -22.98
CA ALA A 368 -13.94 -20.20 -23.10
C ALA A 368 -15.02 -20.92 -23.92
N ARG A 369 -16.19 -20.31 -24.12
CA ARG A 369 -17.26 -20.83 -25.00
C ARG A 369 -17.04 -20.52 -26.48
N LEU A 370 -16.12 -19.62 -26.82
CA LEU A 370 -15.78 -19.33 -28.21
C LEU A 370 -15.02 -20.51 -28.83
N PRO A 371 -15.15 -20.76 -30.15
CA PRO A 371 -14.27 -21.67 -30.87
C PRO A 371 -12.80 -21.29 -30.65
N ALA A 372 -11.92 -22.27 -30.46
CA ALA A 372 -10.52 -22.03 -30.09
C ALA A 372 -9.77 -21.15 -31.11
N GLU A 373 -10.12 -21.27 -32.39
CA GLU A 373 -9.51 -20.55 -33.51
C GLU A 373 -9.97 -19.09 -33.63
N ARG A 374 -11.03 -18.71 -32.89
CA ARG A 374 -11.63 -17.37 -32.90
C ARG A 374 -11.43 -16.61 -31.59
N ARG A 375 -10.71 -17.19 -30.63
CA ARG A 375 -10.51 -16.54 -29.32
C ARG A 375 -9.50 -15.39 -29.46
N PRO A 376 -9.80 -14.21 -28.93
CA PRO A 376 -8.77 -13.19 -28.74
C PRO A 376 -7.72 -13.73 -27.76
N ARG A 377 -6.47 -13.27 -27.87
CA ARG A 377 -5.45 -13.56 -26.85
C ARG A 377 -5.90 -12.96 -25.52
N LEU A 378 -5.98 -13.80 -24.49
CA LEU A 378 -6.48 -13.38 -23.19
C LEU A 378 -5.31 -12.89 -22.32
N LEU A 379 -5.37 -11.63 -21.92
CA LEU A 379 -4.36 -10.97 -21.10
C LEU A 379 -4.94 -10.57 -19.75
N LEU A 380 -4.09 -10.56 -18.72
CA LEU A 380 -4.46 -10.06 -17.39
C LEU A 380 -3.50 -8.96 -16.95
N TYR A 381 -4.06 -7.84 -16.52
CA TYR A 381 -3.30 -6.76 -15.90
C TYR A 381 -3.80 -6.54 -14.49
N GLY A 382 -2.89 -6.22 -13.57
CA GLY A 382 -3.28 -5.65 -12.30
C GLY A 382 -2.15 -4.87 -11.67
N GLU A 383 -2.49 -3.75 -11.04
CA GLU A 383 -1.56 -2.91 -10.30
C GLU A 383 -1.97 -2.85 -8.84
N SER A 384 -1.03 -2.89 -7.90
CA SER A 384 -1.31 -2.75 -6.47
C SER A 384 -2.39 -3.75 -6.02
N LEU A 385 -3.48 -3.28 -5.39
CA LEU A 385 -4.66 -4.09 -5.09
C LEU A 385 -5.27 -4.80 -6.29
N GLY A 386 -5.25 -4.22 -7.48
CA GLY A 386 -5.70 -4.87 -8.71
C GLY A 386 -4.87 -6.10 -9.05
N SER A 387 -3.56 -6.06 -8.79
CA SER A 387 -2.70 -7.24 -8.94
C SER A 387 -3.02 -8.34 -7.93
N MET A 388 -3.35 -7.97 -6.69
CA MET A 388 -3.80 -8.90 -5.65
C MET A 388 -5.16 -9.51 -6.03
N ALA A 389 -6.08 -8.68 -6.50
CA ALA A 389 -7.40 -9.11 -6.97
C ALA A 389 -7.30 -10.05 -8.17
N GLY A 390 -6.40 -9.76 -9.12
CA GLY A 390 -6.13 -10.63 -10.25
C GLY A 390 -5.55 -11.99 -9.85
N GLN A 391 -4.66 -12.02 -8.84
CA GLN A 391 -4.13 -13.28 -8.32
C GLN A 391 -5.19 -14.14 -7.63
N ALA A 392 -6.26 -13.54 -7.08
CA ALA A 392 -7.30 -14.25 -6.36
C ALA A 392 -8.17 -15.16 -7.23
N ALA A 393 -8.15 -14.98 -8.55
CA ALA A 393 -8.84 -15.89 -9.46
C ALA A 393 -8.19 -17.28 -9.50
N PHE A 394 -6.89 -17.38 -9.21
CA PHE A 394 -6.11 -18.60 -9.38
C PHE A 394 -5.76 -19.24 -8.04
N ASP A 395 -5.95 -20.56 -7.91
CA ASP A 395 -5.57 -21.28 -6.70
C ASP A 395 -4.06 -21.59 -6.71
N TRP A 396 -3.48 -21.82 -7.88
CA TRP A 396 -2.03 -21.97 -8.08
C TRP A 396 -1.57 -21.47 -9.46
N LEU A 397 -0.28 -21.21 -9.57
CA LEU A 397 0.33 -20.62 -10.77
C LEU A 397 -0.02 -21.33 -12.10
N PRO A 398 -0.08 -22.68 -12.20
CA PRO A 398 -0.48 -23.35 -13.44
C PRO A 398 -1.90 -23.03 -13.93
N ASP A 399 -2.78 -22.51 -13.08
CA ASP A 399 -4.16 -22.19 -13.49
C ASP A 399 -4.20 -21.04 -14.50
N ILE A 400 -3.21 -20.14 -14.49
CA ILE A 400 -3.10 -19.06 -15.48
C ILE A 400 -3.12 -19.63 -16.90
N GLY A 401 -2.25 -20.61 -17.18
CA GLY A 401 -2.21 -21.27 -18.49
C GLY A 401 -3.42 -22.16 -18.75
N ARG A 402 -3.98 -22.82 -17.73
CA ARG A 402 -5.18 -23.66 -17.88
C ARG A 402 -6.43 -22.86 -18.21
N MET A 403 -6.53 -21.63 -17.70
CA MET A 403 -7.56 -20.66 -18.04
C MET A 403 -7.27 -19.92 -19.36
N GLY A 404 -6.20 -20.30 -20.06
CA GLY A 404 -5.90 -19.77 -21.39
C GLY A 404 -5.37 -18.33 -21.43
N PHE A 405 -4.92 -17.78 -20.30
CA PHE A 405 -4.21 -16.50 -20.30
C PHE A 405 -2.85 -16.68 -20.99
N SER A 406 -2.59 -15.92 -22.06
CA SER A 406 -1.29 -15.93 -22.74
C SER A 406 -0.26 -15.12 -22.00
N SER A 407 -0.69 -14.01 -21.37
CA SER A 407 0.21 -13.11 -20.64
C SER A 407 -0.44 -12.46 -19.44
N VAL A 408 0.35 -12.22 -18.40
CA VAL A 408 -0.05 -11.55 -17.17
C VAL A 408 1.01 -10.53 -16.79
N LEU A 409 0.59 -9.30 -16.55
CA LEU A 409 1.43 -8.23 -16.00
C LEU A 409 0.88 -7.79 -14.64
N TRP A 410 1.65 -8.05 -13.59
CA TRP A 410 1.35 -7.62 -12.24
C TRP A 410 2.36 -6.60 -11.75
N VAL A 411 1.87 -5.44 -11.35
CA VAL A 411 2.68 -4.27 -11.00
C VAL A 411 2.50 -3.95 -9.52
N GLY A 412 3.61 -3.87 -8.77
CA GLY A 412 3.61 -3.56 -7.34
C GLY A 412 2.69 -4.44 -6.50
N PRO A 413 2.77 -5.79 -6.58
CA PRO A 413 1.91 -6.67 -5.81
C PRO A 413 2.11 -6.47 -4.31
N PRO A 414 1.05 -6.15 -3.54
CA PRO A 414 1.20 -6.01 -2.10
C PRO A 414 1.64 -7.33 -1.46
N HIS A 415 2.37 -7.27 -0.34
CA HIS A 415 2.93 -8.46 0.34
C HIS A 415 1.90 -9.59 0.60
N ALA A 416 0.63 -9.23 0.82
CA ALA A 416 -0.45 -10.18 1.07
C ALA A 416 -0.95 -10.92 -0.18
N SER A 417 -0.43 -10.62 -1.37
CA SER A 417 -0.87 -11.23 -2.62
C SER A 417 -0.48 -12.72 -2.67
N PRO A 418 -1.44 -13.63 -2.95
CA PRO A 418 -1.28 -15.06 -2.65
C PRO A 418 -0.24 -15.74 -3.57
N LEU A 419 -0.32 -15.53 -4.88
CA LEU A 419 0.60 -16.15 -5.83
C LEU A 419 2.00 -15.55 -5.72
N TRP A 420 2.10 -14.23 -5.59
CA TRP A 420 3.37 -13.53 -5.37
C TRP A 420 4.10 -14.11 -4.14
N ARG A 421 3.40 -14.25 -3.00
CA ARG A 421 3.97 -14.81 -1.78
C ARG A 421 4.35 -16.27 -1.96
N ALA A 422 3.48 -17.05 -2.61
CA ALA A 422 3.72 -18.47 -2.89
C ALA A 422 4.97 -18.70 -3.74
N VAL A 423 5.20 -17.87 -4.76
CA VAL A 423 6.37 -17.91 -5.64
C VAL A 423 7.62 -17.43 -4.91
N THR A 424 7.53 -16.32 -4.17
CA THR A 424 8.66 -15.73 -3.43
C THR A 424 9.19 -16.65 -2.32
N VAL A 425 8.30 -17.34 -1.60
CA VAL A 425 8.68 -18.32 -0.56
C VAL A 425 9.31 -19.57 -1.17
N ARG A 426 8.86 -19.99 -2.36
CA ARG A 426 9.35 -21.20 -3.04
C ARG A 426 10.38 -20.91 -4.13
N ARG A 427 10.98 -19.71 -4.12
CA ARG A 427 11.97 -19.28 -5.10
C ARG A 427 13.16 -20.23 -5.15
N ASP A 428 13.80 -20.30 -6.31
CA ASP A 428 14.98 -21.11 -6.58
C ASP A 428 16.10 -20.77 -5.57
N PRO A 429 16.81 -21.78 -5.02
CA PRO A 429 17.86 -21.55 -4.05
C PRO A 429 18.91 -20.54 -4.53
N GLY A 430 19.30 -19.62 -3.64
CA GLY A 430 20.31 -18.59 -3.93
C GLY A 430 19.80 -17.37 -4.67
N THR A 431 18.50 -17.29 -5.00
CA THR A 431 17.91 -16.08 -5.58
C THR A 431 17.34 -15.15 -4.50
N PRO A 432 17.53 -13.82 -4.62
CA PRO A 432 17.12 -12.89 -3.58
C PRO A 432 15.59 -12.67 -3.59
N GLN A 433 14.99 -12.45 -2.43
CA GLN A 433 13.57 -12.12 -2.25
C GLN A 433 13.16 -10.88 -3.05
N VAL A 434 14.07 -9.92 -3.23
CA VAL A 434 13.80 -8.72 -4.03
C VAL A 434 13.70 -9.01 -5.53
N GLN A 435 14.31 -10.08 -6.04
CA GLN A 435 14.21 -10.53 -7.43
C GLN A 435 14.18 -12.07 -7.45
N PRO A 436 13.08 -12.69 -7.02
CA PRO A 436 13.01 -14.13 -6.90
C PRO A 436 13.01 -14.75 -8.30
N ARG A 437 13.65 -15.92 -8.42
CA ARG A 437 13.49 -16.77 -9.60
C ARG A 437 12.68 -17.99 -9.19
N TYR A 438 11.80 -18.47 -10.06
CA TYR A 438 11.00 -19.66 -9.77
C TYR A 438 10.94 -20.54 -10.99
N ASP A 439 11.27 -21.83 -10.83
CA ASP A 439 11.31 -22.81 -11.91
C ASP A 439 12.17 -22.29 -13.08
N GLY A 440 13.34 -21.73 -12.77
CA GLY A 440 14.25 -21.17 -13.76
C GLY A 440 13.70 -19.94 -14.50
N GLY A 441 12.59 -19.35 -14.06
CA GLY A 441 11.96 -18.22 -14.75
C GLY A 441 11.19 -18.63 -16.00
N ARG A 442 10.76 -19.90 -16.09
CA ARG A 442 10.10 -20.46 -17.27
C ARG A 442 8.73 -19.84 -17.54
N THR A 443 7.91 -19.67 -16.50
CA THR A 443 6.57 -19.08 -16.61
C THR A 443 6.52 -17.70 -15.96
N VAL A 444 7.11 -17.56 -14.78
CA VAL A 444 7.09 -16.31 -13.99
C VAL A 444 8.47 -15.69 -13.97
N ARG A 445 8.52 -14.38 -14.20
CA ARG A 445 9.74 -13.58 -14.06
C ARG A 445 9.45 -12.32 -13.23
N PHE A 446 10.52 -11.78 -12.65
CA PHE A 446 10.48 -10.60 -11.81
C PHE A 446 11.47 -9.57 -12.34
N SER A 447 11.01 -8.34 -12.46
CA SER A 447 11.85 -7.20 -12.81
C SER A 447 11.79 -6.14 -11.72
N GLN A 448 12.97 -5.67 -11.30
CA GLN A 448 13.12 -4.45 -10.53
C GLN A 448 13.56 -3.27 -11.41
N GLY A 449 13.36 -3.40 -12.72
CA GLY A 449 13.91 -2.48 -13.69
C GLY A 449 13.31 -1.09 -13.53
N ASN A 450 14.19 -0.10 -13.38
CA ASN A 450 13.85 1.31 -13.43
C ASN A 450 14.35 1.97 -14.74
N ASN A 451 14.58 1.13 -15.74
CA ASN A 451 14.81 1.52 -17.13
C ASN A 451 14.48 0.36 -18.07
N ALA A 452 14.23 0.70 -19.34
CA ALA A 452 13.84 -0.23 -20.40
C ALA A 452 14.82 -1.39 -20.58
N VAL A 453 16.13 -1.11 -20.59
CA VAL A 453 17.18 -2.12 -20.81
C VAL A 453 17.14 -3.21 -19.75
N GLN A 454 16.93 -2.82 -18.49
CA GLN A 454 16.83 -3.75 -17.39
C GLN A 454 15.59 -4.64 -17.49
N ILE A 455 14.42 -4.06 -17.82
CA ILE A 455 13.17 -4.82 -17.95
C ILE A 455 13.25 -5.77 -19.15
N ALA A 456 13.84 -5.33 -20.27
CA ALA A 456 14.10 -6.17 -21.43
C ALA A 456 15.03 -7.35 -21.10
N ALA A 457 16.08 -7.12 -20.29
CA ALA A 457 16.96 -8.19 -19.84
C ALA A 457 16.23 -9.21 -18.93
N ASP A 458 15.41 -8.71 -18.00
CA ASP A 458 14.62 -9.54 -17.09
C ASP A 458 13.50 -10.33 -17.82
N SER A 459 13.09 -9.89 -19.01
CA SER A 459 12.06 -10.52 -19.87
C SER A 459 12.60 -11.15 -21.17
N ALA A 460 13.92 -11.35 -21.29
CA ALA A 460 14.56 -11.80 -22.53
C ALA A 460 14.08 -13.17 -23.04
N THR A 461 13.98 -13.33 -24.36
CA THR A 461 13.62 -14.61 -24.98
C THR A 461 14.76 -15.64 -24.92
N PRO A 462 14.48 -16.95 -24.92
CA PRO A 462 13.16 -17.58 -25.04
C PRO A 462 12.33 -17.48 -23.75
N TRP A 463 11.03 -17.22 -23.92
CA TRP A 463 10.04 -17.23 -22.84
C TRP A 463 8.70 -17.68 -23.44
N ASP A 464 8.33 -18.93 -23.18
CA ASP A 464 7.12 -19.52 -23.76
C ASP A 464 5.87 -19.07 -22.99
N GLU A 465 4.73 -19.07 -23.67
CA GLU A 465 3.45 -18.76 -23.04
C GLU A 465 3.01 -19.91 -22.09
N PRO A 466 2.35 -19.59 -20.96
CA PRO A 466 1.97 -18.26 -20.52
C PRO A 466 3.14 -17.47 -19.91
N ARG A 467 3.21 -16.16 -20.18
CA ARG A 467 4.23 -15.25 -19.64
C ARG A 467 3.67 -14.43 -18.48
N VAL A 468 4.25 -14.56 -17.30
CA VAL A 468 3.83 -13.82 -16.10
C VAL A 468 4.98 -12.93 -15.61
N LEU A 469 4.82 -11.61 -15.71
CA LEU A 469 5.80 -10.66 -15.20
C LEU A 469 5.29 -9.96 -13.95
N PHE A 470 6.10 -9.99 -12.90
CA PHE A 470 5.98 -9.10 -11.77
C PHE A 470 6.94 -7.92 -11.93
N LEU A 471 6.41 -6.71 -12.06
CA LEU A 471 7.18 -5.48 -11.86
C LEU A 471 7.13 -5.11 -10.38
N GLN A 472 8.29 -5.06 -9.72
CA GLN A 472 8.39 -4.70 -8.30
C GLN A 472 9.67 -3.93 -8.02
N HIS A 473 9.60 -2.76 -7.41
CA HIS A 473 10.80 -2.05 -6.98
C HIS A 473 11.28 -2.53 -5.61
N SER A 474 12.60 -2.52 -5.37
CA SER A 474 13.14 -2.82 -4.03
C SER A 474 12.82 -1.70 -3.03
N SER A 475 12.48 -0.51 -3.52
CA SER A 475 12.02 0.61 -2.71
C SER A 475 10.50 0.65 -2.50
N ASP A 476 9.70 -0.26 -3.07
CA ASP A 476 8.23 -0.23 -2.98
C ASP A 476 7.71 -0.67 -1.59
N PRO A 477 7.24 0.25 -0.73
CA PRO A 477 6.77 -0.12 0.60
C PRO A 477 5.49 -0.98 0.55
N ILE A 478 4.70 -0.94 -0.52
CA ILE A 478 3.48 -1.75 -0.65
C ILE A 478 3.83 -3.24 -0.82
N VAL A 479 4.91 -3.53 -1.55
CA VAL A 479 5.41 -4.90 -1.77
C VAL A 479 6.02 -5.47 -0.49
N TRP A 480 6.72 -4.64 0.30
CA TRP A 480 7.56 -5.09 1.40
C TRP A 480 6.91 -4.98 2.79
N TRP A 481 5.84 -4.21 2.94
CA TRP A 481 5.18 -4.04 4.23
C TRP A 481 4.42 -5.29 4.67
N SER A 482 4.69 -5.76 5.88
CA SER A 482 3.96 -6.86 6.52
C SER A 482 4.00 -6.75 8.04
N GLU A 483 3.01 -7.37 8.70
CA GLU A 483 2.98 -7.47 10.16
C GLU A 483 4.19 -8.25 10.71
N ASP A 484 4.77 -9.15 9.91
CA ASP A 484 5.96 -9.92 10.24
C ASP A 484 7.15 -9.01 10.57
N LEU A 485 7.21 -7.78 10.01
CA LEU A 485 8.26 -6.80 10.30
C LEU A 485 8.35 -6.39 11.78
N LEU A 486 7.30 -6.59 12.57
CA LEU A 486 7.32 -6.31 14.01
C LEU A 486 8.35 -7.17 14.74
N PHE A 487 8.49 -8.44 14.36
CA PHE A 487 9.21 -9.45 15.14
C PHE A 487 10.17 -10.32 14.32
N THR A 488 10.08 -10.30 13.00
CA THR A 488 10.88 -11.12 12.10
C THR A 488 11.65 -10.25 11.13
N ARG A 489 12.96 -10.51 11.01
CA ARG A 489 13.78 -9.92 9.96
C ARG A 489 13.51 -10.65 8.63
N PRO A 490 12.99 -9.98 7.59
CA PRO A 490 12.72 -10.61 6.31
C PRO A 490 14.01 -10.80 5.48
N ASP A 491 13.93 -11.67 4.48
CA ASP A 491 15.05 -11.97 3.58
C ASP A 491 15.46 -10.73 2.78
N TRP A 492 14.53 -9.89 2.33
CA TRP A 492 14.81 -8.66 1.58
C TRP A 492 15.63 -7.61 2.38
N LEU A 493 15.68 -7.73 3.72
CA LEU A 493 16.56 -6.93 4.60
C LEU A 493 17.83 -7.68 5.02
N SER A 494 17.94 -8.97 4.71
CA SER A 494 19.09 -9.83 5.02
C SER A 494 20.00 -10.05 3.80
N GLU A 495 19.41 -10.02 2.62
CA GLU A 495 20.02 -10.18 1.31
C GLU A 495 20.43 -8.83 0.70
N PRO A 496 21.16 -8.82 -0.43
CA PRO A 496 21.51 -7.60 -1.14
C PRO A 496 20.29 -6.72 -1.46
N PRO A 497 20.44 -5.39 -1.44
CA PRO A 497 19.31 -4.47 -1.47
C PRO A 497 18.54 -4.39 -2.79
N GLY A 498 18.99 -5.04 -3.86
CA GLY A 498 18.41 -4.83 -5.18
C GLY A 498 18.82 -3.49 -5.76
N ARG A 499 18.03 -2.97 -6.71
CA ARG A 499 18.45 -1.84 -7.56
C ARG A 499 18.29 -0.47 -6.91
N ASP A 500 17.25 -0.26 -6.11
CA ASP A 500 16.85 1.08 -5.67
C ASP A 500 16.54 1.21 -4.17
N ARG A 501 16.91 0.20 -3.35
CA ARG A 501 16.92 0.32 -1.88
C ARG A 501 18.31 0.68 -1.37
N THR A 502 18.39 1.54 -0.37
CA THR A 502 19.68 1.85 0.28
C THR A 502 20.26 0.64 1.04
N ALA A 503 21.55 0.39 0.81
CA ALA A 503 22.32 -0.63 1.55
C ALA A 503 22.48 -0.30 3.05
N SER A 504 22.17 0.92 3.47
CA SER A 504 22.23 1.37 4.88
C SER A 504 21.01 0.95 5.70
N MET A 505 19.89 0.59 5.05
CA MET A 505 18.68 0.16 5.77
C MET A 505 18.94 -1.15 6.52
N ARG A 506 18.48 -1.21 7.76
CA ARG A 506 18.60 -2.36 8.65
C ARG A 506 17.25 -2.66 9.28
N TRP A 507 17.05 -3.91 9.66
CA TRP A 507 15.87 -4.30 10.42
C TRP A 507 16.06 -4.02 11.91
N TYR A 508 15.05 -3.38 12.50
CA TYR A 508 14.94 -3.09 13.91
C TYR A 508 13.55 -3.55 14.38
N PRO A 509 13.45 -4.45 15.37
CA PRO A 509 12.17 -4.93 15.88
C PRO A 509 11.25 -3.78 16.23
N ILE A 510 9.96 -3.89 15.89
CA ILE A 510 8.91 -2.87 16.05
C ILE A 510 9.11 -1.61 15.20
N VAL A 511 10.33 -1.08 15.10
CA VAL A 511 10.62 0.19 14.40
C VAL A 511 10.46 0.05 12.91
N THR A 512 11.01 -1.00 12.30
CA THR A 512 10.99 -1.16 10.84
C THR A 512 9.55 -1.30 10.31
N PHE A 513 8.66 -1.94 11.07
CA PHE A 513 7.23 -1.98 10.75
C PHE A 513 6.65 -0.56 10.57
N TRP A 514 6.90 0.35 11.52
CA TRP A 514 6.40 1.72 11.46
C TRP A 514 7.12 2.59 10.42
N GLN A 515 8.41 2.33 10.16
CA GLN A 515 9.14 3.00 9.10
C GLN A 515 8.54 2.69 7.72
N VAL A 516 8.39 1.39 7.40
CA VAL A 516 7.82 0.96 6.12
C VAL A 516 6.34 1.36 6.01
N ALA A 517 5.56 1.28 7.10
CA ALA A 517 4.16 1.71 7.12
C ALA A 517 4.00 3.19 6.73
N ALA A 518 4.92 4.04 7.16
CA ALA A 518 4.87 5.45 6.82
C ALA A 518 5.38 5.73 5.40
N ASP A 519 6.35 4.95 4.91
CA ASP A 519 6.76 5.05 3.51
C ASP A 519 5.59 4.77 2.56
N MET A 520 4.62 3.92 2.94
CA MET A 520 3.41 3.66 2.14
C MET A 520 2.59 4.92 1.82
N THR A 521 2.58 5.94 2.69
CA THR A 521 1.78 7.16 2.45
C THR A 521 2.37 8.05 1.38
N ASN A 522 3.66 7.87 1.05
CA ASN A 522 4.39 8.62 0.04
C ASN A 522 4.80 7.71 -1.14
N ALA A 523 4.22 6.50 -1.24
CA ALA A 523 4.72 5.45 -2.10
C ALA A 523 4.71 5.80 -3.59
N ALA A 524 3.71 6.55 -4.04
CA ALA A 524 3.57 6.97 -5.44
C ALA A 524 4.09 8.39 -5.72
N SER A 525 4.49 9.16 -4.69
CA SER A 525 4.91 10.57 -4.84
C SER A 525 6.40 10.72 -5.11
N VAL A 526 7.09 9.63 -5.46
CA VAL A 526 8.47 9.61 -5.92
C VAL A 526 8.49 9.55 -7.46
N PRO A 527 9.61 9.94 -8.11
CA PRO A 527 9.74 9.82 -9.56
C PRO A 527 9.50 8.38 -10.07
N GLY A 528 9.04 8.26 -11.32
CA GLY A 528 8.82 6.97 -11.96
C GLY A 528 10.07 6.08 -11.93
N GLY A 529 9.88 4.79 -11.66
CA GLY A 529 10.96 3.81 -11.46
C GLY A 529 11.39 3.61 -10.02
N HIS A 530 10.66 4.22 -9.07
CA HIS A 530 10.91 4.11 -7.65
C HIS A 530 9.60 3.98 -6.88
N GLY A 531 9.69 3.45 -5.64
CA GLY A 531 8.55 3.22 -4.78
C GLY A 531 7.45 2.44 -5.49
N HIS A 532 6.23 2.88 -5.28
CA HIS A 532 5.03 2.38 -5.95
C HIS A 532 4.68 3.19 -7.21
N ASN A 533 5.64 3.95 -7.77
CA ASN A 533 5.48 4.66 -9.04
C ASN A 533 6.24 3.94 -10.15
N TYR A 534 5.51 3.20 -10.98
CA TYR A 534 6.06 2.43 -12.10
C TYR A 534 6.11 3.23 -13.40
N GLY A 535 5.29 4.28 -13.54
CA GLY A 535 5.26 5.17 -14.71
C GLY A 535 5.32 4.43 -16.05
N ASP A 536 6.09 4.98 -16.99
CA ASP A 536 6.28 4.45 -18.35
C ASP A 536 6.88 3.05 -18.40
N PHE A 537 7.47 2.55 -17.32
CA PHE A 537 8.04 1.19 -17.28
C PHE A 537 6.96 0.10 -17.37
N ILE A 538 5.69 0.47 -17.23
CA ILE A 538 4.56 -0.42 -17.53
C ILE A 538 4.54 -0.79 -19.02
N LEU A 539 4.88 0.14 -19.93
CA LEU A 539 5.05 -0.17 -21.36
C LEU A 539 6.09 -1.27 -21.56
N ASP A 540 7.25 -1.12 -20.92
CA ASP A 540 8.34 -2.09 -20.99
C ASP A 540 7.92 -3.46 -20.44
N GLY A 541 7.08 -3.47 -19.40
CA GLY A 541 6.45 -4.68 -18.88
C GLY A 541 5.55 -5.36 -19.91
N TRP A 542 4.71 -4.59 -20.60
CA TRP A 542 3.84 -5.10 -21.66
C TRP A 542 4.63 -5.63 -22.85
N VAL A 543 5.67 -4.92 -23.29
CA VAL A 543 6.58 -5.38 -24.34
C VAL A 543 7.25 -6.70 -23.93
N GLY A 544 7.58 -6.88 -22.66
CA GLY A 544 8.16 -8.13 -22.15
C GLY A 544 7.19 -9.33 -22.18
N VAL A 545 5.91 -9.13 -21.88
CA VAL A 545 4.95 -10.25 -21.74
C VAL A 545 4.03 -10.45 -22.93
N ALA A 546 3.69 -9.40 -23.67
CA ALA A 546 2.72 -9.42 -24.75
C ALA A 546 3.17 -8.55 -25.95
N PRO A 547 4.39 -8.75 -26.49
CA PRO A 547 4.79 -8.06 -27.72
C PRO A 547 3.93 -8.55 -28.89
N PRO A 548 3.44 -7.65 -29.77
CA PRO A 548 2.90 -8.03 -31.07
C PRO A 548 3.93 -8.78 -31.92
N ASP A 549 3.47 -9.52 -32.92
CA ASP A 549 4.35 -10.22 -33.84
C ASP A 549 5.25 -9.23 -34.61
N GLY A 550 6.56 -9.50 -34.60
CA GLY A 550 7.56 -8.64 -35.25
C GLY A 550 7.89 -7.34 -34.50
N TRP A 551 7.43 -7.17 -33.26
CA TRP A 551 7.70 -5.97 -32.45
C TRP A 551 9.20 -5.73 -32.23
N THR A 552 9.64 -4.50 -32.42
CA THR A 552 11.06 -4.11 -32.29
C THR A 552 11.29 -3.08 -31.17
N GLY A 553 12.56 -2.88 -30.81
CA GLY A 553 12.94 -1.79 -29.89
C GLY A 553 12.58 -0.41 -30.43
N ALA A 554 12.62 -0.20 -31.76
CA ALA A 554 12.22 1.06 -32.38
C ALA A 554 10.72 1.34 -32.23
N ASP A 555 9.88 0.30 -32.26
CA ASP A 555 8.46 0.43 -31.98
C ASP A 555 8.21 0.84 -30.53
N THR A 556 8.95 0.25 -29.59
CA THR A 556 8.86 0.58 -28.16
C THR A 556 9.18 2.06 -27.91
N GLU A 557 10.27 2.57 -28.49
CA GLU A 557 10.65 3.98 -28.32
C GLU A 557 9.68 4.95 -29.00
N ARG A 558 9.07 4.55 -30.13
CA ARG A 558 8.00 5.33 -30.76
C ARG A 558 6.77 5.45 -29.85
N ILE A 559 6.35 4.35 -29.23
CA ILE A 559 5.22 4.36 -28.30
C ILE A 559 5.56 5.14 -27.03
N ARG A 560 6.77 4.99 -26.49
CA ARG A 560 7.24 5.76 -25.33
C ARG A 560 7.15 7.26 -25.57
N ALA A 561 7.58 7.73 -26.75
CA ALA A 561 7.45 9.14 -27.12
C ALA A 561 5.99 9.60 -27.19
N ALA A 562 5.10 8.81 -27.79
CA ALA A 562 3.67 9.14 -27.88
C ALA A 562 2.96 9.14 -26.50
N LEU A 563 3.36 8.27 -25.58
CA LEU A 563 2.83 8.28 -24.21
C LEU A 563 3.18 9.59 -23.50
N ALA A 564 4.43 10.04 -23.59
CA ALA A 564 4.86 11.31 -22.97
C ALA A 564 4.08 12.52 -23.51
N ASP A 565 3.79 12.55 -24.81
CA ASP A 565 3.01 13.63 -25.42
C ASP A 565 1.54 13.61 -24.93
N THR A 566 0.91 12.44 -24.90
CA THR A 566 -0.52 12.31 -24.51
C THR A 566 -0.78 12.42 -23.01
N GLU A 567 0.21 12.19 -22.15
CA GLU A 567 0.08 12.49 -20.71
C GLU A 567 -0.06 14.00 -20.46
N SER A 568 0.63 14.81 -21.26
CA SER A 568 0.61 16.27 -21.16
C SER A 568 -0.73 16.90 -21.59
N GLU A 569 -1.46 16.25 -22.51
CA GLU A 569 -2.72 16.75 -23.05
C GLU A 569 -3.93 16.44 -22.16
N ASP A 570 -3.94 15.28 -21.48
CA ASP A 570 -5.08 14.81 -20.67
C ASP A 570 -4.99 15.26 -19.19
N GLY A 571 -3.98 16.04 -18.81
CA GLY A 571 -3.84 16.62 -17.47
C GLY A 571 -3.58 15.59 -16.36
N VAL A 572 -3.07 14.40 -16.71
CA VAL A 572 -2.74 13.33 -15.75
C VAL A 572 -1.26 13.47 -15.39
N SER A 573 -0.94 14.39 -14.48
CA SER A 573 0.39 14.53 -13.86
C SER A 573 0.36 14.18 -12.38
#